data_AF-A0AAD4MKV0-F1
#
_entry.id   AF-A0AAD4MKV0-F1
#
_cell.length_a   1.000
_cell.length_b   1.000
_cell.length_c   1.000
_cell.angle_alpha   90.00
_cell.angle_beta   90.00
_cell.angle_gamma   90.00
#
_symmetry.space_group_name_H-M   'P 1'
#
loop_
_entity.id
_entity.type
_entity.pdbx_description
1 polymer ?
#
loop_
_entity_poly.entity_id
_entity_poly.type
_entity_poly.pdbx_seq_one_letter_code
_entity_poly.pdbx_strand_id
1 'polypeptide(L)'
;MDSSPNQPQASSSRRDDTEKARKAAIAKREKQQQRLEKFAAAKQAKLTRRRQQGGMPNLQLVRQARPQLRRQESAQDLVPLFNPLYPQEERGRKPPEPRKGGKKRSFGRNAKKNIYAAIQINGITHLDLHDGRGHRTIRWFAIGDYKYLRQVFGLKGGNANYPCVICHAKKEGTYDNYDCSFAVEPRSNDDPIDEAHGKIRRPLFTIIPPEQMALPMLHYFLGPREARQTRRHAISGRDNLPPLQGNEEPCAIPALHRQAPKDTHDDHHASTALWLLKKIWDSTESKFLSPDELDTLARQIEDLLAHMQQHFPDRNLKQKGHVFFRHAMEYARRWGNLTYFYEHGIEQLHASTTDKRATTKWAK
;
A
#
# COMPACT_ATOMS: atom_id res chain seq x y z
N MET A 1 -32.23 -78.06 13.35
CA MET A 1 -30.76 -78.04 13.32
C MET A 1 -30.35 -76.60 13.17
N ASP A 2 -29.80 -76.06 14.25
CA ASP A 2 -29.57 -74.64 14.49
C ASP A 2 -28.48 -74.04 13.60
N SER A 3 -28.81 -72.94 12.94
CA SER A 3 -27.89 -72.12 12.15
C SER A 3 -27.45 -70.93 12.98
N SER A 4 -26.25 -71.02 13.56
CA SER A 4 -25.63 -69.95 14.35
C SER A 4 -24.89 -68.96 13.45
N PRO A 5 -25.10 -67.63 13.57
CA PRO A 5 -24.49 -66.66 12.67
C PRO A 5 -23.07 -66.26 13.13
N ASN A 6 -22.15 -66.34 12.19
CA ASN A 6 -20.72 -66.06 12.34
C ASN A 6 -20.48 -64.53 12.43
N GLN A 7 -19.93 -64.04 13.55
CA GLN A 7 -19.61 -62.62 13.73
C GLN A 7 -18.25 -62.25 13.12
N PRO A 8 -18.13 -61.15 12.36
CA PRO A 8 -16.88 -60.75 11.72
C PRO A 8 -15.94 -60.04 12.71
N GLN A 9 -14.72 -60.55 12.81
CA GLN A 9 -13.60 -59.93 13.52
C GLN A 9 -13.05 -58.73 12.72
N ALA A 10 -13.49 -57.51 13.05
CA ALA A 10 -12.96 -56.28 12.46
C ALA A 10 -12.65 -55.25 13.56
N SER A 11 -11.47 -55.31 14.18
CA SER A 11 -11.12 -54.34 15.24
C SER A 11 -9.64 -53.96 15.41
N SER A 12 -8.68 -54.49 14.65
CA SER A 12 -7.25 -54.14 14.84
C SER A 12 -6.78 -52.94 14.01
N SER A 13 -7.18 -52.80 12.74
CA SER A 13 -6.58 -51.80 11.82
C SER A 13 -6.90 -50.34 12.16
N ARG A 14 -8.03 -50.06 12.82
CA ARG A 14 -8.42 -48.67 13.18
C ARG A 14 -7.60 -48.07 14.32
N ARG A 15 -6.95 -48.89 15.16
CA ARG A 15 -6.16 -48.38 16.29
C ARG A 15 -4.83 -47.77 15.79
N ASP A 16 -4.21 -48.38 14.80
CA ASP A 16 -2.90 -47.95 14.29
C ASP A 16 -2.94 -46.57 13.61
N ASP A 17 -4.03 -46.28 12.88
CA ASP A 17 -4.21 -44.98 12.22
C ASP A 17 -4.39 -43.83 13.23
N THR A 18 -5.11 -44.09 14.33
CA THR A 18 -5.31 -43.08 15.39
C THR A 18 -4.03 -42.76 16.15
N GLU A 19 -3.17 -43.76 16.38
CA GLU A 19 -1.89 -43.55 17.04
C GLU A 19 -0.91 -42.78 16.15
N LYS A 20 -0.87 -43.09 14.85
CA LYS A 20 -0.05 -42.38 13.86
C LYS A 20 -0.44 -40.90 13.76
N ALA A 21 -1.74 -40.61 13.73
CA ALA A 21 -2.24 -39.23 13.71
C ALA A 21 -1.88 -38.46 14.99
N ARG A 22 -1.96 -39.11 16.16
CA ARG A 22 -1.59 -38.51 17.44
C ARG A 22 -0.09 -38.18 17.51
N LYS A 23 0.78 -39.10 17.07
CA LYS A 23 2.24 -38.87 17.00
C LYS A 23 2.59 -37.70 16.06
N ALA A 24 1.94 -37.61 14.90
CA ALA A 24 2.14 -36.50 13.97
C ALA A 24 1.71 -35.14 14.56
N ALA A 25 0.61 -35.11 15.32
CA ALA A 25 0.14 -33.89 15.98
C ALA A 25 1.10 -33.40 17.08
N ILE A 26 1.67 -34.33 17.86
CA ILE A 26 2.68 -34.01 18.89
C ILE A 26 3.95 -33.44 18.23
N ALA A 27 4.49 -34.11 17.22
CA ALA A 27 5.68 -33.64 16.49
C ALA A 27 5.47 -32.24 15.88
N LYS A 28 4.26 -31.94 15.38
CA LYS A 28 3.92 -30.62 14.84
C LYS A 28 3.92 -29.54 15.93
N ARG A 29 3.43 -29.85 17.13
CA ARG A 29 3.44 -28.93 18.29
C ARG A 29 4.86 -28.68 18.78
N GLU A 30 5.68 -29.72 18.91
CA GLU A 30 7.09 -29.60 19.32
C GLU A 30 7.88 -28.73 18.33
N LYS A 31 7.71 -28.96 17.03
CA LYS A 31 8.34 -28.12 15.99
C LYS A 31 7.89 -26.66 16.07
N GLN A 32 6.64 -26.41 16.42
CA GLN A 32 6.13 -25.04 16.61
C GLN A 32 6.75 -24.39 17.86
N GLN A 33 6.87 -25.13 18.96
CA GLN A 33 7.47 -24.65 20.20
C GLN A 33 8.95 -24.32 20.01
N GLN A 34 9.72 -25.18 19.35
CA GLN A 34 11.12 -24.90 19.00
C GLN A 34 11.29 -23.62 18.15
N ARG A 35 10.34 -23.31 17.25
CA ARG A 35 10.38 -22.06 16.46
C ARG A 35 10.13 -20.83 17.34
N LEU A 36 9.23 -20.93 18.32
CA LEU A 36 8.95 -19.86 19.27
C LEU A 36 10.15 -19.61 20.19
N GLU A 37 10.80 -20.66 20.67
CA GLU A 37 12.01 -20.57 21.50
C GLU A 37 13.18 -19.95 20.73
N LYS A 38 13.44 -20.39 19.49
CA LYS A 38 14.45 -19.76 18.62
C LYS A 38 14.18 -18.28 18.38
N PHE A 39 12.91 -17.91 18.19
CA PHE A 39 12.53 -16.51 18.01
C PHE A 39 12.75 -15.68 19.29
N ALA A 40 12.41 -16.23 20.46
CA ALA A 40 12.63 -15.60 21.75
C ALA A 40 14.14 -15.39 22.02
N ALA A 41 14.96 -16.42 21.78
CA ALA A 41 16.41 -16.34 21.91
C ALA A 41 17.03 -15.30 20.97
N ALA A 42 16.63 -15.26 19.68
CA ALA A 42 17.13 -14.26 18.73
C ALA A 42 16.78 -12.83 19.16
N LYS A 43 15.59 -12.63 19.71
CA LYS A 43 15.14 -11.33 20.23
C LYS A 43 15.95 -10.90 21.47
N GLN A 44 16.22 -11.83 22.39
CA GLN A 44 17.03 -11.56 23.57
C GLN A 44 18.49 -11.26 23.21
N ALA A 45 19.08 -11.99 22.25
CA ALA A 45 20.40 -11.70 21.73
C ALA A 45 20.51 -10.29 21.10
N LYS A 46 19.47 -9.87 20.35
CA LYS A 46 19.41 -8.51 19.78
C LYS A 46 19.33 -7.42 20.85
N LEU A 47 18.60 -7.67 21.95
CA LEU A 47 18.53 -6.78 23.11
C LEU A 47 19.88 -6.67 23.83
N THR A 48 20.56 -7.79 24.05
CA THR A 48 21.90 -7.81 24.68
C THR A 48 22.92 -7.04 23.84
N ARG A 49 22.93 -7.23 22.51
CA ARG A 49 23.80 -6.46 21.60
C ARG A 49 23.53 -4.95 21.68
N ARG A 50 22.26 -4.53 21.71
CA ARG A 50 21.90 -3.10 21.87
C ARG A 50 22.37 -2.50 23.20
N ARG A 51 22.34 -3.28 24.28
CA ARG A 51 22.86 -2.86 25.60
C ARG A 51 24.38 -2.71 25.57
N GLN A 52 25.10 -3.65 24.96
CA GLN A 52 26.56 -3.60 24.85
C GLN A 52 27.05 -2.45 23.95
N GLN A 53 26.26 -2.03 22.96
CA GLN A 53 26.60 -0.94 22.05
C GLN A 53 26.22 0.46 22.57
N GLY A 54 25.84 0.61 23.84
CA GLY A 54 25.50 1.93 24.43
C GLY A 54 24.26 2.62 23.86
N GLY A 55 23.44 1.92 23.07
CA GLY A 55 22.30 2.48 22.31
C GLY A 55 20.97 2.55 23.08
N MET A 56 20.97 2.58 24.41
CA MET A 56 19.75 2.85 25.18
C MET A 56 19.67 4.36 25.44
N PRO A 57 18.64 5.07 24.93
CA PRO A 57 18.45 6.47 25.30
C PRO A 57 18.30 6.56 26.82
N ASN A 58 19.08 7.46 27.42
CA ASN A 58 19.09 7.67 28.86
C ASN A 58 17.65 7.99 29.35
N LEU A 59 17.04 7.03 30.04
CA LEU A 59 15.65 7.12 30.55
C LEU A 59 15.45 8.30 31.52
N GLN A 60 16.54 8.82 32.13
CA GLN A 60 16.51 10.06 32.90
C GLN A 60 16.35 11.30 32.01
N LEU A 61 17.03 11.36 30.86
CA LEU A 61 16.91 12.47 29.89
C LEU A 61 15.50 12.51 29.26
N VAL A 62 14.90 11.35 28.97
CA VAL A 62 13.51 11.28 28.45
C VAL A 62 12.49 11.71 29.51
N ARG A 63 12.75 11.45 30.80
CA ARG A 63 11.90 11.93 31.91
C ARG A 63 12.07 13.43 32.18
N GLN A 64 13.28 13.98 32.01
CA GLN A 64 13.58 15.40 32.18
C GLN A 64 13.09 16.29 31.01
N ALA A 65 12.98 15.75 29.79
CA ALA A 65 12.45 16.49 28.63
C ALA A 65 10.91 16.61 28.61
N ARG A 66 10.21 15.81 29.43
CA ARG A 66 8.74 15.69 29.42
C ARG A 66 7.98 16.94 29.90
N PRO A 67 8.49 17.74 30.87
CA PRO A 67 7.84 18.98 31.29
C PRO A 67 8.01 20.14 30.28
N GLN A 68 9.08 20.14 29.47
CA GLN A 68 9.32 21.23 28.50
C GLN A 68 8.43 21.11 27.25
N LEU A 69 8.12 19.89 26.81
CA LEU A 69 7.14 19.66 25.74
C LEU A 69 5.69 20.02 26.13
N ARG A 70 5.35 20.00 27.42
CA ARG A 70 4.02 20.44 27.90
C ARG A 70 3.82 21.96 27.91
N ARG A 71 4.89 22.77 27.80
CA ARG A 71 4.79 24.24 27.75
C ARG A 71 4.67 24.79 26.33
N GLN A 72 4.85 23.98 25.29
CA GLN A 72 4.64 24.39 23.88
C GLN A 72 3.28 23.97 23.31
N GLU A 73 2.44 23.27 24.07
CA GLU A 73 1.07 22.92 23.67
C GLU A 73 0.04 23.74 24.47
N SER A 74 0.05 25.07 24.32
CA SER A 74 -1.15 25.88 24.55
C SER A 74 -1.98 25.91 23.26
N ALA A 75 -2.48 24.73 22.87
CA ALA A 75 -3.46 24.54 21.81
C ALA A 75 -4.83 24.19 22.42
N GLN A 76 -5.19 24.86 23.51
CA GLN A 76 -6.43 24.61 24.25
C GLN A 76 -7.66 25.38 23.74
N ASP A 77 -7.53 26.16 22.66
CA ASP A 77 -8.67 26.83 22.00
C ASP A 77 -9.18 26.10 20.74
N LEU A 78 -8.66 24.91 20.43
CA LEU A 78 -9.24 24.03 19.41
C LEU A 78 -10.01 22.88 20.09
N VAL A 79 -11.14 23.25 20.69
CA VAL A 79 -12.23 22.30 20.95
C VAL A 79 -12.61 21.64 19.61
N PRO A 80 -12.77 20.31 19.52
CA PRO A 80 -13.13 19.69 18.25
C PRO A 80 -14.55 20.15 17.87
N LEU A 81 -14.66 20.99 16.84
CA LEU A 81 -15.87 21.27 16.04
C LEU A 81 -16.30 20.02 15.23
N PHE A 82 -16.23 18.84 15.84
CA PHE A 82 -16.82 17.62 15.31
C PHE A 82 -17.96 17.20 16.21
N ASN A 83 -19.01 18.04 16.24
CA ASN A 83 -20.34 17.56 16.56
C ASN A 83 -20.89 16.97 15.25
N PRO A 84 -21.15 15.66 15.13
CA PRO A 84 -21.70 15.11 13.91
C PRO A 84 -23.13 15.63 13.75
N LEU A 85 -23.29 16.68 12.94
CA LEU A 85 -24.57 17.09 12.38
C LEU A 85 -25.02 16.00 11.40
N TYR A 86 -25.49 14.89 11.96
CA TYR A 86 -26.19 13.85 11.22
C TYR A 86 -27.55 14.43 10.82
N PRO A 87 -27.91 14.47 9.52
CA PRO A 87 -29.28 14.74 9.10
C PRO A 87 -30.20 13.79 9.87
N GLN A 88 -31.18 14.31 10.62
CA GLN A 88 -32.03 13.47 11.47
C GLN A 88 -32.75 12.36 10.67
N GLU A 89 -32.99 12.60 9.39
CA GLU A 89 -33.63 11.69 8.44
C GLU A 89 -32.82 10.40 8.17
N GLU A 90 -31.50 10.39 8.38
CA GLU A 90 -30.67 9.20 8.15
C GLU A 90 -30.45 8.34 9.41
N ARG A 91 -30.88 8.79 10.60
CA ARG A 91 -30.63 8.06 11.87
C ARG A 91 -31.35 6.71 11.97
N GLY A 92 -32.22 6.35 11.02
CA GLY A 92 -32.91 5.07 10.95
C GLY A 92 -32.50 4.15 9.80
N ARG A 93 -31.68 4.61 8.83
CA ARG A 93 -31.32 3.78 7.68
C ARG A 93 -30.22 2.80 8.06
N LYS A 94 -30.56 1.50 8.13
CA LYS A 94 -29.54 0.45 8.28
C LYS A 94 -28.57 0.52 7.10
N PRO A 95 -27.24 0.56 7.32
CA PRO A 95 -26.28 0.48 6.23
C PRO A 95 -26.52 -0.82 5.43
N PRO A 96 -26.32 -0.81 4.10
CA PRO A 96 -26.61 -1.95 3.24
C PRO A 96 -25.93 -3.21 3.77
N GLU A 97 -26.71 -4.28 3.99
CA GLU A 97 -26.15 -5.53 4.48
C GLU A 97 -25.22 -6.15 3.43
N PRO A 98 -24.04 -6.65 3.83
CA PRO A 98 -23.17 -7.37 2.92
C PRO A 98 -23.90 -8.62 2.38
N ARG A 99 -23.92 -8.79 1.05
CA ARG A 99 -24.50 -9.98 0.37
C ARG A 99 -24.02 -11.28 1.04
N LYS A 100 -24.95 -12.06 1.59
CA LYS A 100 -24.68 -13.38 2.18
C LYS A 100 -24.32 -14.36 1.04
N GLY A 101 -23.10 -14.91 1.04
CA GLY A 101 -22.69 -15.97 0.10
C GLY A 101 -21.25 -15.89 -0.44
N GLY A 102 -20.57 -14.75 -0.34
CA GLY A 102 -19.16 -14.65 -0.73
C GLY A 102 -18.21 -15.05 0.40
N LYS A 103 -17.17 -15.83 0.11
CA LYS A 103 -16.01 -16.01 1.01
C LYS A 103 -15.66 -14.66 1.63
N LYS A 104 -15.66 -14.54 2.97
CA LYS A 104 -15.37 -13.31 3.72
C LYS A 104 -14.00 -12.78 3.34
N ARG A 105 -13.90 -12.05 2.22
CA ARG A 105 -12.70 -11.29 1.87
C ARG A 105 -12.50 -10.27 2.99
N SER A 106 -11.26 -10.08 3.41
CA SER A 106 -10.80 -9.28 4.56
C SER A 106 -11.26 -7.81 4.60
N PHE A 107 -12.11 -7.40 3.67
CA PHE A 107 -12.70 -6.07 3.53
C PHE A 107 -13.74 -5.75 4.62
N GLY A 108 -14.44 -6.75 5.17
CA GLY A 108 -15.71 -6.53 5.90
C GLY A 108 -15.67 -5.65 7.16
N ARG A 109 -14.52 -5.50 7.84
CA ARG A 109 -14.44 -4.66 9.06
C ARG A 109 -14.04 -3.21 8.78
N ASN A 110 -13.12 -2.97 7.85
CA ASN A 110 -12.67 -1.62 7.53
C ASN A 110 -13.65 -0.92 6.58
N ALA A 111 -14.36 -1.67 5.73
CA ALA A 111 -15.36 -1.12 4.81
C ALA A 111 -16.44 -0.30 5.51
N LYS A 112 -16.98 -0.82 6.63
CA LYS A 112 -18.04 -0.12 7.39
C LYS A 112 -17.56 1.23 7.93
N LYS A 113 -16.34 1.29 8.48
CA LYS A 113 -15.77 2.53 9.00
C LYS A 113 -15.57 3.56 7.89
N ASN A 114 -15.07 3.13 6.75
CA ASN A 114 -14.86 3.99 5.60
C ASN A 114 -16.19 4.53 5.03
N ILE A 115 -17.27 3.75 5.07
CA ILE A 115 -18.61 4.21 4.66
C ILE A 115 -19.10 5.36 5.54
N TYR A 116 -19.01 5.25 6.86
CA TYR A 116 -19.45 6.33 7.75
C TYR A 116 -18.63 7.61 7.55
N ALA A 117 -17.30 7.48 7.44
CA ALA A 117 -16.45 8.63 7.13
C ALA A 117 -16.82 9.27 5.79
N ALA A 118 -17.15 8.47 4.78
CA ALA A 118 -17.53 8.97 3.47
C ALA A 118 -18.88 9.67 3.44
N ILE A 119 -19.89 9.16 4.17
CA ILE A 119 -21.17 9.86 4.34
C ILE A 119 -20.95 11.25 4.92
N GLN A 120 -20.10 11.36 5.96
CA GLN A 120 -19.77 12.64 6.55
C GLN A 120 -19.03 13.54 5.55
N ILE A 121 -17.96 13.05 4.93
CA ILE A 121 -17.12 13.84 4.02
C ILE A 121 -17.89 14.32 2.79
N ASN A 122 -18.75 13.48 2.20
CA ASN A 122 -19.50 13.83 0.99
C ASN A 122 -20.46 15.02 1.18
N GLY A 123 -20.85 15.34 2.42
CA GLY A 123 -21.65 16.52 2.74
C GLY A 123 -20.85 17.80 2.98
N ILE A 124 -19.51 17.72 3.05
CA ILE A 124 -18.65 18.84 3.46
C ILE A 124 -17.97 19.44 2.22
N THR A 125 -18.60 20.44 1.61
CA THR A 125 -18.04 21.19 0.47
C THR A 125 -17.47 22.55 0.87
N HIS A 126 -17.87 23.06 2.04
CA HIS A 126 -17.46 24.36 2.57
C HIS A 126 -17.06 24.21 4.05
N LEU A 127 -16.09 25.01 4.49
CA LEU A 127 -15.78 25.24 5.91
C LEU A 127 -16.20 26.65 6.28
N ASP A 128 -16.99 26.73 7.33
CA ASP A 128 -17.36 27.98 7.97
C ASP A 128 -16.29 28.26 9.02
N LEU A 129 -15.42 29.23 8.73
CA LEU A 129 -14.39 29.64 9.67
C LEU A 129 -14.99 30.63 10.68
N HIS A 130 -14.99 30.26 11.95
CA HIS A 130 -15.50 31.08 13.04
C HIS A 130 -14.63 32.31 13.38
N ASP A 131 -13.56 32.55 12.63
CA ASP A 131 -12.64 33.66 12.81
C ASP A 131 -13.03 34.93 12.03
N GLY A 132 -14.25 34.97 11.50
CA GLY A 132 -14.76 36.09 10.71
C GLY A 132 -14.19 36.18 9.29
N ARG A 133 -13.35 35.23 8.85
CA ARG A 133 -12.76 35.23 7.49
C ARG A 133 -13.70 34.64 6.42
N GLY A 134 -14.93 34.32 6.80
CA GLY A 134 -16.00 33.87 5.92
C GLY A 134 -15.91 32.40 5.50
N HIS A 135 -16.75 32.01 4.55
CA HIS A 135 -16.80 30.66 4.01
C HIS A 135 -15.55 30.36 3.16
N ARG A 136 -15.00 29.15 3.30
CA ARG A 136 -13.93 28.63 2.43
C ARG A 136 -14.38 27.36 1.75
N THR A 137 -14.24 27.29 0.44
CA THR A 137 -14.48 26.06 -0.32
C THR A 137 -13.39 25.05 -0.02
N ILE A 138 -13.78 23.80 0.24
CA ILE A 138 -12.83 22.70 0.44
C ILE A 138 -12.56 22.01 -0.89
N ARG A 139 -11.29 21.69 -1.13
CA ARG A 139 -10.90 20.73 -2.17
C ARG A 139 -10.36 19.47 -1.50
N TRP A 140 -11.00 18.35 -1.78
CA TRP A 140 -10.65 17.06 -1.20
C TRP A 140 -9.73 16.28 -2.13
N PHE A 141 -8.80 15.53 -1.55
CA PHE A 141 -7.90 14.67 -2.30
C PHE A 141 -7.92 13.25 -1.73
N ALA A 142 -7.93 12.24 -2.61
CA ALA A 142 -7.83 10.85 -2.20
C ALA A 142 -6.36 10.40 -2.24
N ILE A 143 -5.81 10.02 -1.09
CA ILE A 143 -4.41 9.57 -0.94
C ILE A 143 -4.39 8.16 -0.35
N GLY A 144 -3.53 7.30 -0.87
CA GLY A 144 -3.24 5.98 -0.31
C GLY A 144 -2.80 4.99 -1.38
N ASP A 145 -2.49 3.77 -0.96
CA ASP A 145 -2.00 2.76 -1.89
C ASP A 145 -3.00 2.50 -3.04
N TYR A 146 -2.49 2.00 -4.16
CA TYR A 146 -3.33 1.79 -5.35
C TYR A 146 -4.51 0.83 -5.12
N LYS A 147 -4.38 -0.10 -4.18
CA LYS A 147 -5.45 -1.05 -3.85
C LYS A 147 -6.58 -0.35 -3.09
N TYR A 148 -6.24 0.57 -2.19
CA TYR A 148 -7.17 1.43 -1.48
C TYR A 148 -7.87 2.40 -2.43
N LEU A 149 -7.11 3.10 -3.28
CA LEU A 149 -7.67 4.05 -4.26
C LEU A 149 -8.71 3.38 -5.18
N ARG A 150 -8.41 2.21 -5.73
CA ARG A 150 -9.39 1.44 -6.51
C ARG A 150 -10.66 1.11 -5.73
N GLN A 151 -10.52 0.76 -4.46
CA GLN A 151 -11.67 0.44 -3.62
C GLN A 151 -12.53 1.67 -3.35
N VAL A 152 -11.89 2.82 -3.15
CA VAL A 152 -12.52 4.13 -2.98
C VAL A 152 -13.28 4.52 -4.24
N PHE A 153 -12.69 4.37 -5.44
CA PHE A 153 -13.37 4.68 -6.71
C PHE A 153 -14.29 3.56 -7.21
N GLY A 154 -14.56 2.54 -6.39
CA GLY A 154 -15.53 1.49 -6.72
C GLY A 154 -15.09 0.51 -7.82
N LEU A 155 -13.79 0.46 -8.12
CA LEU A 155 -13.24 -0.45 -9.12
C LEU A 155 -13.01 -1.86 -8.57
N LYS A 156 -13.03 -2.83 -9.48
CA LYS A 156 -12.63 -4.23 -9.24
C LYS A 156 -11.17 -4.26 -8.75
N GLY A 157 -10.70 -5.38 -8.19
CA GLY A 157 -9.33 -5.48 -7.65
C GLY A 157 -8.24 -5.61 -8.72
N GLY A 158 -6.98 -5.79 -8.29
CA GLY A 158 -5.73 -5.87 -9.08
C GLY A 158 -5.72 -6.66 -10.40
N ASN A 159 -6.72 -7.48 -10.69
CA ASN A 159 -6.81 -8.29 -11.91
C ASN A 159 -7.95 -7.84 -12.86
N ALA A 160 -8.50 -6.63 -12.68
CA ALA A 160 -9.51 -6.10 -13.59
C ALA A 160 -8.94 -5.82 -14.99
N ASN A 161 -9.79 -5.97 -16.01
CA ASN A 161 -9.48 -5.59 -17.38
C ASN A 161 -9.33 -4.08 -17.53
N TYR A 162 -9.97 -3.28 -16.68
CA TYR A 162 -9.86 -1.82 -16.68
C TYR A 162 -9.37 -1.37 -15.31
N PRO A 163 -8.06 -1.46 -15.07
CA PRO A 163 -7.53 -1.26 -13.73
C PRO A 163 -7.21 0.19 -13.38
N CYS A 164 -7.17 1.08 -14.39
CA CYS A 164 -6.90 2.49 -14.16
C CYS A 164 -8.06 3.16 -13.42
N VAL A 165 -7.70 3.96 -12.43
CA VAL A 165 -8.58 4.77 -11.59
C VAL A 165 -8.93 6.11 -12.23
N ILE A 166 -8.10 6.60 -13.15
CA ILE A 166 -8.28 7.91 -13.82
C ILE A 166 -8.98 7.72 -15.17
N CYS A 167 -8.68 6.66 -15.92
CA CYS A 167 -9.18 6.48 -17.28
C CYS A 167 -9.75 5.07 -17.52
N HIS A 168 -10.38 4.89 -18.67
CA HIS A 168 -10.96 3.63 -19.15
C HIS A 168 -9.98 2.77 -19.96
N ALA A 169 -8.68 2.90 -19.71
CA ALA A 169 -7.70 2.11 -20.44
C ALA A 169 -7.82 0.62 -20.08
N LYS A 170 -7.99 -0.21 -21.11
CA LYS A 170 -8.11 -1.66 -21.00
C LYS A 170 -6.74 -2.29 -20.88
N LYS A 171 -6.63 -3.40 -20.17
CA LYS A 171 -5.43 -4.22 -20.08
C LYS A 171 -5.46 -5.22 -21.24
N GLU A 172 -4.87 -4.85 -22.35
CA GLU A 172 -4.51 -5.78 -23.42
C GLU A 172 -2.96 -5.94 -23.43
N GLY A 173 -2.41 -7.00 -24.03
CA GLY A 173 -0.98 -7.13 -24.44
C GLY A 173 0.19 -6.71 -23.52
N THR A 174 1.36 -6.53 -24.16
CA THR A 174 2.64 -6.00 -23.62
C THR A 174 2.72 -4.47 -23.83
N TYR A 175 3.60 -3.78 -23.08
CA TYR A 175 3.85 -2.33 -22.89
C TYR A 175 2.89 -1.21 -23.40
N ASP A 176 2.18 -1.36 -24.51
CA ASP A 176 1.31 -0.35 -25.14
C ASP A 176 -0.17 -0.71 -25.24
N ASN A 177 -0.56 -1.91 -24.85
CA ASN A 177 -1.95 -2.29 -24.99
C ASN A 177 -2.84 -1.84 -23.79
N TYR A 178 -2.43 -0.80 -23.07
CA TYR A 178 -3.42 0.16 -22.60
C TYR A 178 -3.72 1.03 -23.80
N ASP A 179 -4.77 0.69 -24.53
CA ASP A 179 -5.26 1.49 -25.64
C ASP A 179 -5.58 2.90 -25.13
N CYS A 180 -4.58 3.77 -25.22
CA CYS A 180 -4.61 5.18 -24.87
C CYS A 180 -4.34 6.05 -26.09
N SER A 181 -4.24 5.42 -27.27
CA SER A 181 -4.12 6.13 -28.54
C SER A 181 -5.44 6.80 -28.93
N PHE A 182 -6.56 6.32 -28.40
CA PHE A 182 -7.83 7.03 -28.38
C PHE A 182 -7.92 7.91 -27.13
N ALA A 183 -8.50 9.10 -27.26
CA ALA A 183 -8.85 9.98 -26.15
C ALA A 183 -9.58 9.17 -25.07
N VAL A 184 -8.83 8.66 -24.09
CA VAL A 184 -9.41 7.78 -23.09
C VAL A 184 -10.28 8.66 -22.22
N GLU A 185 -11.59 8.43 -22.29
CA GLU A 185 -12.53 9.18 -21.51
C GLU A 185 -12.10 9.12 -20.03
N PRO A 186 -11.93 10.28 -19.38
CA PRO A 186 -11.67 10.30 -17.95
C PRO A 186 -12.85 9.66 -17.23
N ARG A 187 -12.57 8.95 -16.16
CA ARG A 187 -13.63 8.38 -15.32
C ARG A 187 -14.37 9.50 -14.62
N SER A 188 -15.69 9.39 -14.58
CA SER A 188 -16.52 10.19 -13.68
C SER A 188 -16.99 9.36 -12.48
N ASN A 189 -17.24 10.07 -11.37
CA ASN A 189 -17.95 9.47 -10.26
C ASN A 189 -19.34 8.98 -10.68
N ASP A 190 -19.93 9.64 -11.67
CA ASP A 190 -21.25 9.35 -12.24
C ASP A 190 -21.24 8.22 -13.29
N ASP A 191 -20.07 7.67 -13.68
CA ASP A 191 -20.06 6.54 -14.62
C ASP A 191 -20.98 5.42 -14.11
N PRO A 192 -21.78 4.77 -14.98
CA PRO A 192 -22.63 3.68 -14.56
C PRO A 192 -21.82 2.54 -13.93
N ILE A 193 -22.45 1.78 -13.04
CA ILE A 193 -21.83 0.56 -12.53
C ILE A 193 -21.74 -0.42 -13.70
N ASP A 194 -20.54 -0.56 -14.24
CA ASP A 194 -20.24 -1.40 -15.37
C ASP A 194 -19.10 -2.36 -15.02
N GLU A 195 -19.47 -3.61 -14.73
CA GLU A 195 -18.49 -4.65 -14.40
C GLU A 195 -17.57 -5.00 -15.58
N ALA A 196 -18.02 -4.81 -16.82
CA ALA A 196 -17.21 -5.02 -18.02
C ALA A 196 -16.07 -4.00 -18.07
N HIS A 197 -16.35 -2.73 -17.74
CA HIS A 197 -15.38 -1.65 -17.60
C HIS A 197 -14.75 -1.56 -16.20
N GLY A 198 -14.90 -2.63 -15.39
CA GLY A 198 -14.23 -2.80 -14.11
C GLY A 198 -14.83 -2.01 -12.93
N LYS A 199 -15.90 -1.23 -13.11
CA LYS A 199 -16.59 -0.50 -12.04
C LYS A 199 -17.66 -1.40 -11.42
N ILE A 200 -17.42 -1.88 -10.19
CA ILE A 200 -18.28 -2.87 -9.53
C ILE A 200 -19.24 -2.23 -8.51
N ARG A 201 -19.06 -0.95 -8.20
CA ARG A 201 -19.89 -0.17 -7.28
C ARG A 201 -19.67 1.32 -7.48
N ARG A 202 -20.53 2.14 -6.87
CA ARG A 202 -20.33 3.59 -6.80
C ARG A 202 -19.05 3.92 -6.00
N PRO A 203 -18.37 5.03 -6.35
CA PRO A 203 -17.31 5.56 -5.51
C PRO A 203 -17.79 5.78 -4.08
N LEU A 204 -16.89 5.56 -3.14
CA LEU A 204 -17.12 5.79 -1.73
C LEU A 204 -17.26 7.29 -1.45
N PHE A 205 -16.34 8.09 -1.99
CA PHE A 205 -16.41 9.55 -1.93
C PHE A 205 -16.91 10.06 -3.28
N THR A 206 -18.12 10.61 -3.32
CA THR A 206 -18.74 11.14 -4.56
C THR A 206 -18.27 12.55 -4.88
N ILE A 207 -17.73 13.27 -3.90
CA ILE A 207 -17.24 14.65 -4.06
C ILE A 207 -15.78 14.72 -4.50
N ILE A 208 -15.04 13.61 -4.48
CA ILE A 208 -13.64 13.55 -4.90
C ILE A 208 -13.61 12.98 -6.32
N PRO A 209 -13.43 13.81 -7.35
CA PRO A 209 -13.32 13.30 -8.71
C PRO A 209 -11.99 12.55 -8.89
N PRO A 210 -11.89 11.57 -9.82
CA PRO A 210 -10.67 10.79 -10.02
C PRO A 210 -9.40 11.61 -10.28
N GLU A 211 -9.54 12.80 -10.86
CA GLU A 211 -8.46 13.77 -11.12
C GLU A 211 -7.83 14.35 -9.84
N GLN A 212 -8.56 14.29 -8.72
CA GLN A 212 -8.10 14.70 -7.38
C GLN A 212 -7.57 13.51 -6.57
N MET A 213 -7.26 12.41 -7.24
CA MET A 213 -6.51 11.32 -6.65
C MET A 213 -5.01 11.63 -6.65
N ALA A 214 -4.37 11.51 -5.50
CA ALA A 214 -2.91 11.54 -5.42
C ALA A 214 -2.30 10.32 -6.11
N LEU A 215 -1.29 10.55 -6.93
CA LEU A 215 -0.53 9.46 -7.53
C LEU A 215 0.22 8.72 -6.43
N PRO A 216 0.15 7.37 -6.37
CA PRO A 216 0.79 6.58 -5.33
C PRO A 216 2.30 6.45 -5.59
N MET A 217 3.00 7.59 -5.61
CA MET A 217 4.38 7.70 -6.02
C MET A 217 5.28 6.83 -5.14
N LEU A 218 5.05 6.78 -3.83
CA LEU A 218 5.86 5.97 -2.91
C LEU A 218 5.79 4.51 -3.33
N HIS A 219 4.58 4.02 -3.55
CA HIS A 219 4.33 2.65 -3.97
C HIS A 219 4.78 2.34 -5.39
N TYR A 220 5.03 3.35 -6.22
CA TYR A 220 5.67 3.20 -7.52
C TYR A 220 7.19 3.03 -7.36
N PHE A 221 7.85 3.90 -6.60
CA PHE A 221 9.30 3.85 -6.38
C PHE A 221 9.75 2.67 -5.49
N LEU A 222 8.86 2.14 -4.64
CA LEU A 222 9.13 0.91 -3.89
C LEU A 222 9.10 -0.36 -4.76
N GLY A 223 8.30 -0.36 -5.85
CA GLY A 223 8.10 -1.54 -6.71
C GLY A 223 9.39 -2.13 -7.31
N PRO A 224 10.31 -1.32 -7.87
CA PRO A 224 11.59 -1.80 -8.38
C PRO A 224 12.46 -2.51 -7.32
N ARG A 225 12.36 -2.14 -6.04
CA ARG A 225 13.10 -2.81 -4.94
C ARG A 225 12.58 -4.22 -4.71
N GLU A 226 11.26 -4.39 -4.65
CA GLU A 226 10.61 -5.69 -4.47
C GLU A 226 10.88 -6.64 -5.66
N ALA A 227 10.87 -6.12 -6.89
CA ALA A 227 11.17 -6.89 -8.09
C ALA A 227 12.61 -7.44 -8.10
N ARG A 228 13.59 -6.62 -7.68
CA ARG A 228 15.01 -7.05 -7.57
C ARG A 228 15.20 -8.10 -6.47
N GLN A 229 14.53 -7.93 -5.34
CA GLN A 229 14.58 -8.92 -4.26
C GLN A 229 14.06 -10.27 -4.76
N THR A 230 12.95 -10.27 -5.50
CA THR A 230 12.37 -11.47 -6.11
C THR A 230 13.30 -12.09 -7.18
N ARG A 231 13.94 -11.28 -8.04
CA ARG A 231 14.89 -11.78 -9.07
C ARG A 231 16.13 -12.42 -8.44
N ARG A 232 16.66 -11.86 -7.34
CA ARG A 232 17.79 -12.46 -6.60
C ARG A 232 17.44 -13.82 -5.99
N HIS A 233 16.22 -13.96 -5.45
CA HIS A 233 15.74 -15.26 -4.97
C HIS A 233 15.62 -16.29 -6.09
N ALA A 234 15.17 -15.89 -7.29
CA ALA A 234 15.05 -16.78 -8.44
C ALA A 234 16.42 -17.19 -9.03
N ILE A 235 17.37 -16.25 -9.20
CA ILE A 235 18.69 -16.52 -9.80
C ILE A 235 19.57 -17.37 -8.86
N SER A 236 19.48 -17.16 -7.55
CA SER A 236 20.36 -17.86 -6.61
C SER A 236 20.01 -19.33 -6.40
N GLY A 237 18.81 -19.78 -6.80
CA GLY A 237 18.34 -21.16 -6.57
C GLY A 237 18.42 -21.63 -5.11
N ARG A 238 18.67 -20.71 -4.17
CA ARG A 238 18.99 -20.98 -2.78
C ARG A 238 17.99 -20.22 -1.92
N ASP A 239 17.17 -20.97 -1.19
CA ASP A 239 16.23 -20.48 -0.18
C ASP A 239 16.91 -19.79 1.04
N ASN A 240 18.25 -19.62 1.03
CA ASN A 240 19.05 -19.27 2.20
C ASN A 240 19.97 -18.05 2.02
N LEU A 241 19.70 -17.13 1.07
CA LEU A 241 20.39 -15.84 1.12
C LEU A 241 19.90 -15.04 2.35
N PRO A 242 20.79 -14.62 3.27
CA PRO A 242 20.38 -13.80 4.40
C PRO A 242 19.77 -12.50 3.89
N PRO A 243 18.68 -12.01 4.50
CA PRO A 243 18.15 -10.69 4.18
C PRO A 243 19.27 -9.66 4.37
N LEU A 244 19.44 -8.75 3.41
CA LEU A 244 20.37 -7.62 3.53
C LEU A 244 20.03 -6.87 4.82
N GLN A 245 20.85 -7.05 5.86
CA GLN A 245 20.76 -6.36 7.15
C GLN A 245 21.88 -5.32 7.30
N GLY A 246 22.43 -4.82 6.19
CA GLY A 246 23.34 -3.67 6.21
C GLY A 246 22.56 -2.36 6.31
N ASN A 247 23.13 -1.38 7.02
CA ASN A 247 22.65 0.00 7.12
C ASN A 247 22.76 0.74 5.77
N GLU A 248 22.16 0.20 4.70
CA GLU A 248 22.06 0.92 3.44
C GLU A 248 21.04 2.04 3.62
N GLU A 249 21.50 3.28 3.42
CA GLU A 249 20.65 4.45 3.53
C GLU A 249 19.41 4.32 2.62
N PRO A 250 18.25 4.85 3.03
CA PRO A 250 16.99 4.75 2.28
C PRO A 250 17.05 5.28 0.84
N CYS A 251 18.12 5.99 0.44
CA CYS A 251 18.34 6.60 -0.88
C CYS A 251 19.51 5.98 -1.68
N ALA A 252 19.92 4.74 -1.39
CA ALA A 252 21.10 4.12 -2.02
C ALA A 252 20.94 3.67 -3.50
N ILE A 253 20.09 4.31 -4.31
CA ILE A 253 20.03 4.05 -5.77
C ILE A 253 21.42 4.20 -6.43
N PRO A 254 22.26 5.20 -6.07
CA PRO A 254 23.61 5.33 -6.62
C PRO A 254 24.59 4.23 -6.17
N ALA A 255 24.48 3.74 -4.93
CA ALA A 255 25.33 2.64 -4.44
C ALA A 255 24.95 1.32 -5.13
N LEU A 256 23.65 1.13 -5.40
CA LEU A 256 23.12 -0.03 -6.13
C LEU A 256 23.55 -0.06 -7.60
N HIS A 257 23.83 1.08 -8.24
CA HIS A 257 24.40 1.13 -9.60
C HIS A 257 25.85 0.61 -9.63
N ARG A 258 26.63 0.78 -8.55
CA ARG A 258 28.04 0.34 -8.52
C ARG A 258 28.22 -1.16 -8.30
N GLN A 259 27.20 -1.85 -7.76
CA GLN A 259 27.30 -3.26 -7.36
C GLN A 259 26.65 -4.23 -8.36
N ALA A 260 26.07 -3.75 -9.46
CA ALA A 260 25.54 -4.63 -10.49
C ALA A 260 26.71 -5.36 -11.20
N PRO A 261 26.67 -6.70 -11.34
CA PRO A 261 27.64 -7.42 -12.16
C PRO A 261 27.65 -6.81 -13.56
N LYS A 262 28.83 -6.53 -14.11
CA LYS A 262 28.97 -5.88 -15.42
C LYS A 262 28.63 -6.79 -16.60
N ASP A 263 28.29 -8.05 -16.34
CA ASP A 263 28.43 -9.11 -17.34
C ASP A 263 27.11 -9.54 -18.00
N THR A 264 25.99 -8.83 -17.76
CA THR A 264 24.78 -9.05 -18.55
C THR A 264 24.26 -7.75 -19.18
N HIS A 265 24.00 -7.80 -20.49
CA HIS A 265 23.41 -6.70 -21.26
C HIS A 265 22.10 -6.17 -20.61
N ASP A 266 21.34 -7.05 -19.97
CA ASP A 266 20.14 -6.71 -19.20
C ASP A 266 20.39 -5.78 -18.01
N ASP A 267 21.54 -5.92 -17.33
CA ASP A 267 21.85 -5.14 -16.12
C ASP A 267 22.17 -3.68 -16.46
N HIS A 268 22.73 -3.42 -17.64
CA HIS A 268 22.92 -2.06 -18.15
C HIS A 268 21.58 -1.36 -18.34
N HIS A 269 20.63 -1.98 -19.06
CA HIS A 269 19.31 -1.40 -19.35
C HIS A 269 18.48 -1.18 -18.08
N ALA A 270 18.55 -2.11 -17.12
CA ALA A 270 17.89 -1.95 -15.83
C ALA A 270 18.50 -0.81 -15.00
N SER A 271 19.81 -0.56 -15.15
CA SER A 271 20.50 0.54 -14.46
C SER A 271 20.15 1.89 -15.07
N THR A 272 20.09 1.99 -16.40
CA THR A 272 19.63 3.19 -17.12
C THR A 272 18.19 3.55 -16.72
N ALA A 273 17.28 2.57 -16.70
CA ALA A 273 15.90 2.80 -16.26
C ALA A 273 15.80 3.31 -14.81
N LEU A 274 16.60 2.74 -13.88
CA LEU A 274 16.65 3.23 -12.51
C LEU A 274 17.22 4.65 -12.39
N TRP A 275 18.21 4.99 -13.21
CA TRP A 275 18.80 6.32 -13.22
C TRP A 275 17.80 7.36 -13.73
N LEU A 276 17.04 7.06 -14.80
CA LEU A 276 15.95 7.90 -15.29
C LEU A 276 14.86 8.07 -14.22
N LEU A 277 14.45 6.98 -13.54
CA LEU A 277 13.51 7.05 -12.42
C LEU A 277 14.03 7.94 -11.28
N LYS A 278 15.33 7.88 -10.97
CA LYS A 278 15.96 8.74 -9.96
C LYS A 278 15.92 10.21 -10.40
N LYS A 279 16.24 10.52 -11.66
CA LYS A 279 16.14 11.88 -12.19
C LYS A 279 14.74 12.45 -12.05
N ILE A 280 13.72 11.64 -12.39
CA ILE A 280 12.33 12.03 -12.22
C ILE A 280 12.04 12.29 -10.73
N TRP A 281 12.43 11.37 -9.84
CA TRP A 281 12.28 11.55 -8.39
C TRP A 281 12.90 12.86 -7.90
N ASP A 282 14.20 13.07 -8.17
CA ASP A 282 14.95 14.24 -7.73
C ASP A 282 14.33 15.54 -8.27
N SER A 283 13.82 15.52 -9.51
CA SER A 283 13.18 16.71 -10.11
C SER A 283 11.89 17.10 -9.39
N THR A 284 11.20 16.14 -8.79
CA THR A 284 9.90 16.35 -8.14
C THR A 284 10.00 16.72 -6.67
N GLU A 285 11.17 16.52 -6.06
CA GLU A 285 11.35 16.71 -4.63
C GLU A 285 11.27 18.21 -4.27
N SER A 286 10.28 18.56 -3.46
CA SER A 286 10.24 19.79 -2.62
C SER A 286 9.96 21.14 -3.29
N LYS A 287 9.62 21.22 -4.59
CA LYS A 287 9.24 22.51 -5.21
C LYS A 287 8.13 22.38 -6.24
N PHE A 288 7.36 23.46 -6.41
CA PHE A 288 6.53 23.61 -7.60
C PHE A 288 7.43 23.72 -8.82
N LEU A 289 7.09 22.97 -9.86
CA LEU A 289 7.85 22.93 -11.10
C LEU A 289 7.44 24.08 -12.00
N SER A 290 8.43 24.75 -12.59
CA SER A 290 8.18 25.70 -13.68
C SER A 290 7.66 24.99 -14.93
N PRO A 291 7.06 25.71 -15.90
CA PRO A 291 6.67 25.12 -17.18
C PRO A 291 7.82 24.38 -17.89
N ASP A 292 9.02 24.97 -17.92
CA ASP A 292 10.20 24.34 -18.55
C ASP A 292 10.66 23.07 -17.82
N GLU A 293 10.53 23.06 -16.49
CA GLU A 293 10.81 21.87 -15.66
C GLU A 293 9.77 20.78 -15.89
N LEU A 294 8.49 21.14 -16.06
CA LEU A 294 7.43 20.21 -16.42
C LEU A 294 7.68 19.57 -17.80
N ASP A 295 8.10 20.34 -18.80
CA ASP A 295 8.42 19.80 -20.13
C ASP A 295 9.69 18.95 -20.13
N THR A 296 10.66 19.30 -19.29
CA THR A 296 11.83 18.45 -19.05
C THR A 296 11.45 17.14 -18.38
N LEU A 297 10.59 17.18 -17.37
CA LEU A 297 10.05 16.00 -16.71
C LEU A 297 9.23 15.12 -17.67
N ALA A 298 8.41 15.73 -18.54
CA ALA A 298 7.66 15.01 -19.57
C ALA A 298 8.59 14.21 -20.48
N ARG A 299 9.64 14.86 -21.01
CA ARG A 299 10.65 14.17 -21.83
C ARG A 299 11.33 13.03 -21.08
N GLN A 300 11.70 13.22 -19.82
CA GLN A 300 12.32 12.15 -19.01
C GLN A 300 11.39 10.95 -18.79
N ILE A 301 10.09 11.17 -18.62
CA ILE A 301 9.09 10.10 -18.48
C ILE A 301 8.93 9.35 -19.81
N GLU A 302 8.87 10.06 -20.93
CA GLU A 302 8.79 9.46 -22.27
C GLU A 302 10.07 8.69 -22.62
N ASP A 303 11.26 9.25 -22.35
CA ASP A 303 12.55 8.58 -22.54
C ASP A 303 12.61 7.26 -21.75
N LEU A 304 12.13 7.27 -20.50
CA LEU A 304 12.04 6.07 -19.68
C LEU A 304 11.07 5.04 -20.27
N LEU A 305 9.90 5.47 -20.74
CA LEU A 305 8.92 4.59 -21.35
C LEU A 305 9.47 3.95 -22.64
N ALA A 306 10.06 4.76 -23.52
CA ALA A 306 10.69 4.32 -24.76
C ALA A 306 11.82 3.32 -24.49
N HIS A 307 12.69 3.61 -23.51
CA HIS A 307 13.74 2.68 -23.07
C HIS A 307 13.15 1.36 -22.57
N MET A 308 12.06 1.40 -21.80
CA MET A 308 11.40 0.20 -21.29
C MET A 308 10.76 -0.64 -22.41
N GLN A 309 10.14 0.01 -23.40
CA GLN A 309 9.57 -0.66 -24.58
C GLN A 309 10.65 -1.31 -25.44
N GLN A 310 11.74 -0.59 -25.72
CA GLN A 310 12.82 -1.06 -26.58
C GLN A 310 13.56 -2.26 -25.99
N HIS A 311 13.86 -2.22 -24.69
CA HIS A 311 14.74 -3.21 -24.06
C HIS A 311 14.00 -4.30 -23.29
N PHE A 312 12.70 -4.15 -23.06
CA PHE A 312 11.92 -5.17 -22.37
C PHE A 312 10.59 -5.49 -23.07
N PRO A 313 10.49 -5.62 -24.41
CA PRO A 313 9.22 -5.66 -25.14
C PRO A 313 8.20 -6.70 -24.64
N ASP A 314 8.66 -7.80 -24.03
CA ASP A 314 7.82 -8.87 -23.48
C ASP A 314 7.23 -8.60 -22.08
N ARG A 315 7.59 -7.49 -21.42
CA ARG A 315 6.99 -7.16 -20.11
C ARG A 315 5.73 -6.32 -20.31
N ASN A 316 4.78 -6.47 -19.38
CA ASN A 316 3.57 -5.67 -19.38
C ASN A 316 3.71 -4.59 -18.32
N LEU A 317 3.32 -3.38 -18.69
CA LEU A 317 3.25 -2.29 -17.75
C LEU A 317 2.23 -2.61 -16.66
N LYS A 318 2.70 -2.63 -15.40
CA LYS A 318 1.80 -2.82 -14.25
C LYS A 318 0.91 -1.59 -14.11
N GLN A 319 -0.21 -1.74 -13.42
CA GLN A 319 -1.23 -0.68 -13.27
C GLN A 319 -0.65 0.63 -12.72
N LYS A 320 0.24 0.51 -11.71
CA LYS A 320 0.95 1.67 -11.15
C LYS A 320 1.84 2.34 -12.21
N GLY A 321 2.47 1.56 -13.06
CA GLY A 321 3.26 2.06 -14.19
C GLY A 321 2.39 2.79 -15.20
N HIS A 322 1.24 2.24 -15.59
CA HIS A 322 0.32 2.94 -16.49
C HIS A 322 -0.10 4.30 -15.93
N VAL A 323 -0.47 4.35 -14.64
CA VAL A 323 -0.82 5.61 -13.99
C VAL A 323 0.33 6.60 -13.95
N PHE A 324 1.56 6.13 -13.69
CA PHE A 324 2.73 6.99 -13.74
C PHE A 324 3.01 7.50 -15.17
N PHE A 325 3.20 6.61 -16.14
CA PHE A 325 3.62 7.03 -17.49
C PHE A 325 2.55 7.81 -18.25
N ARG A 326 1.25 7.54 -18.03
CA ARG A 326 0.17 8.20 -18.79
C ARG A 326 -0.48 9.38 -18.05
N HIS A 327 -0.48 9.40 -16.71
CA HIS A 327 -1.19 10.43 -15.94
C HIS A 327 -0.28 11.30 -15.07
N ALA A 328 1.01 10.97 -14.91
CA ALA A 328 1.91 11.83 -14.12
C ALA A 328 1.98 13.25 -14.67
N MET A 329 2.15 13.43 -15.99
CA MET A 329 2.29 14.79 -16.52
C MET A 329 1.02 15.62 -16.46
N GLU A 330 -0.15 15.02 -16.69
CA GLU A 330 -1.43 15.71 -16.47
C GLU A 330 -1.55 16.17 -15.02
N TYR A 331 -1.22 15.28 -14.08
CA TYR A 331 -1.23 15.57 -12.65
C TYR A 331 -0.23 16.68 -12.29
N ALA A 332 1.01 16.58 -12.75
CA ALA A 332 2.06 17.55 -12.49
C ALA A 332 1.72 18.93 -13.06
N ARG A 333 1.12 19.01 -14.27
CA ARG A 333 0.66 20.27 -14.84
C ARG A 333 -0.50 20.88 -14.07
N ARG A 334 -1.43 20.04 -13.58
CA ARG A 334 -2.59 20.50 -12.80
C ARG A 334 -2.21 21.00 -11.41
N TRP A 335 -1.26 20.33 -10.74
CA TRP A 335 -0.93 20.60 -9.33
C TRP A 335 0.45 21.22 -9.13
N GLY A 336 1.22 21.39 -10.20
CA GLY A 336 2.58 21.93 -10.20
C GLY A 336 3.62 21.00 -9.57
N ASN A 337 3.28 19.78 -9.14
CA ASN A 337 4.21 18.84 -8.50
C ASN A 337 3.67 17.40 -8.51
N LEU A 338 4.55 16.37 -8.57
CA LEU A 338 4.17 14.94 -8.52
C LEU A 338 4.10 14.35 -7.10
N THR A 339 4.87 14.88 -6.17
CA THR A 339 5.03 14.40 -4.80
C THR A 339 4.33 15.28 -3.75
N TYR A 340 3.54 16.27 -4.13
CA TYR A 340 2.89 17.15 -3.15
C TYR A 340 1.97 16.36 -2.20
N PHE A 341 1.27 15.37 -2.75
CA PHE A 341 0.39 14.47 -2.00
C PHE A 341 1.05 13.11 -1.72
N TYR A 342 2.32 13.13 -1.32
CA TYR A 342 3.10 11.91 -1.10
C TYR A 342 2.63 11.11 0.13
N GLU A 343 2.55 9.79 -0.02
CA GLU A 343 1.99 8.87 0.97
C GLU A 343 2.88 8.67 2.22
N HIS A 344 4.11 9.21 2.20
CA HIS A 344 5.11 8.94 3.23
C HIS A 344 4.71 9.41 4.63
N GLY A 345 4.01 10.54 4.74
CA GLY A 345 3.51 11.00 6.04
C GLY A 345 2.53 10.00 6.69
N ILE A 346 1.68 9.38 5.88
CA ILE A 346 0.72 8.36 6.34
C ILE A 346 1.46 7.08 6.77
N GLU A 347 2.46 6.66 6.01
CA GLU A 347 3.28 5.48 6.36
C GLU A 347 4.11 5.68 7.63
N GLN A 348 4.71 6.87 7.81
CA GLN A 348 5.41 7.22 9.06
C GLN A 348 4.45 7.20 10.26
N LEU A 349 3.23 7.73 10.09
CA LEU A 349 2.21 7.67 11.13
C LEU A 349 1.83 6.20 11.46
N HIS A 350 1.69 5.34 10.45
CA HIS A 350 1.46 3.91 10.64
C HIS A 350 2.60 3.22 11.41
N ALA A 351 3.85 3.53 11.10
CA ALA A 351 5.00 3.03 11.84
C ALA A 351 4.93 3.45 13.32
N SER A 352 4.67 4.73 13.59
CA SER A 352 4.60 5.26 14.96
C SER A 352 3.48 4.65 15.81
N THR A 353 2.33 4.34 15.21
CA THR A 353 1.18 3.73 15.91
C THR A 353 1.41 2.25 16.20
N THR A 354 2.13 1.56 15.33
CA THR A 354 2.52 0.15 15.53
C THR A 354 3.51 0.03 16.68
N ASP A 355 4.50 0.92 16.75
CA ASP A 355 5.48 0.97 17.83
C ASP A 355 4.83 1.26 19.19
N LYS A 356 3.90 2.21 19.27
CA LYS A 356 3.16 2.51 20.51
C LYS A 356 2.31 1.32 20.99
N ARG A 357 1.70 0.57 20.07
CA ARG A 357 0.95 -0.65 20.45
C ARG A 357 1.89 -1.75 20.91
N ALA A 358 3.06 -1.86 20.30
CA ALA A 358 4.08 -2.77 20.78
C ALA A 358 4.48 -2.40 22.21
N THR A 359 4.87 -1.14 22.48
CA THR A 359 5.29 -0.69 23.82
C THR A 359 4.20 -0.80 24.88
N THR A 360 2.94 -0.51 24.55
CA THR A 360 1.81 -0.64 25.49
C THR A 360 1.51 -2.10 25.83
N LYS A 361 1.73 -3.04 24.90
CA LYS A 361 1.58 -4.48 25.13
C LYS A 361 2.71 -5.07 25.99
N TRP A 362 3.84 -4.36 26.11
CA TRP A 362 4.93 -4.74 27.02
C TRP A 362 4.81 -4.12 28.41
N ALA A 363 4.05 -3.02 28.54
CA ALA A 363 3.81 -2.36 29.82
C ALA A 363 2.65 -3.01 30.62
N LYS A 364 1.90 -3.92 30.00
CA LYS A 364 0.91 -4.80 30.63
C LYS A 364 1.50 -6.20 30.68
#